data_AF-A0A257JAF3-F1
#
_entry.id   AF-A0A257JAF3-F1
#
_cell.length_a   1.000
_cell.length_b   1.000
_cell.length_c   1.000
_cell.angle_alpha   90.00
_cell.angle_beta   90.00
_cell.angle_gamma   90.00
#
_symmetry.space_group_name_H-M   'P 1'
#
loop_
_entity.id
_entity.type
_entity.pdbx_description
1 polymer ?
#
loop_
_entity_poly.entity_id
_entity_poly.type
_entity_poly.pdbx_seq_one_letter_code
_entity_poly.pdbx_strand_id
1 'polypeptide(L)'
;MPGLHHEPQDLSDRIALLVTKCLRFGADLFFAKRYGHRAVVLETVAAVPGMVGATITHLNCLRRMVDDDGWIRTLMDEAENERMHLMTFVE
;
A
#
# COMPACT_ATOMS: atom_id res chain seq x y z
N MET A 1 -8.86 -2.89 18.13
CA MET A 1 -9.55 -4.08 17.59
C MET A 1 -8.55 -5.23 17.59
N PRO A 2 -8.91 -6.45 18.00
CA PRO A 2 -7.99 -7.58 17.87
C PRO A 2 -7.56 -7.69 16.40
N GLY A 3 -6.29 -7.98 16.16
CA GLY A 3 -5.71 -7.97 14.81
C GLY A 3 -6.42 -8.97 13.91
N LEU A 4 -7.16 -8.48 12.92
CA LEU A 4 -7.84 -9.32 11.92
C LEU A 4 -6.75 -10.00 11.08
N HIS A 5 -6.51 -11.29 11.29
CA HIS A 5 -5.57 -12.08 10.50
C HIS A 5 -6.35 -12.91 9.49
N HIS A 6 -6.10 -12.68 8.20
CA HIS A 6 -6.59 -13.55 7.14
C HIS A 6 -5.63 -14.72 6.96
N GLU A 7 -6.14 -15.94 7.17
CA GLU A 7 -5.38 -17.17 6.90
C GLU A 7 -5.23 -17.36 5.38
N PRO A 8 -4.00 -17.51 4.84
CA PRO A 8 -3.77 -17.62 3.41
C PRO A 8 -4.35 -18.94 2.87
N GLN A 9 -5.26 -18.86 1.90
CA GLN A 9 -5.98 -20.03 1.38
C GLN A 9 -5.33 -20.58 0.12
N ASP A 10 -4.83 -19.71 -0.75
CA ASP A 10 -4.26 -20.09 -2.04
C ASP A 10 -2.75 -19.83 -2.15
N LEU A 11 -2.18 -20.13 -3.33
CA LEU A 11 -0.76 -19.87 -3.60
C LEU A 11 -0.45 -18.37 -3.66
N SER A 12 -1.38 -17.55 -4.14
CA SER A 12 -1.23 -16.11 -4.25
C SER A 12 -1.13 -15.47 -2.86
N ASP A 13 -2.01 -15.85 -1.93
CA ASP A 13 -2.01 -15.41 -0.54
C ASP A 13 -0.71 -15.79 0.17
N ARG A 14 -0.20 -17.00 -0.11
CA ARG A 14 1.09 -17.46 0.46
C ARG A 14 2.26 -16.64 -0.08
N ILE A 15 2.24 -16.28 -1.35
CA ILE A 15 3.26 -15.41 -1.96
C ILE A 15 3.14 -14.00 -1.38
N ALA A 16 1.94 -13.43 -1.30
CA ALA A 16 1.70 -12.13 -0.69
C ALA A 16 2.22 -12.08 0.75
N LEU A 17 1.87 -13.08 1.57
CA LEU A 17 2.35 -13.21 2.94
C LEU A 17 3.88 -13.30 3.02
N LEU A 18 4.50 -14.08 2.13
CA LEU A 18 5.95 -14.19 2.06
C LEU A 18 6.59 -12.84 1.74
N VAL A 19 6.11 -12.15 0.71
CA VAL A 19 6.62 -10.84 0.30
C VAL A 19 6.47 -9.83 1.43
N THR A 20 5.29 -9.72 2.05
CA THR A 20 5.05 -8.82 3.17
C THR A 20 5.98 -9.12 4.35
N LYS A 21 6.19 -10.39 4.70
CA LYS A 21 7.12 -10.79 5.77
C LYS A 21 8.57 -10.47 5.43
N CYS A 22 9.00 -10.71 4.19
CA CYS A 22 10.35 -10.39 3.72
C CYS A 22 10.62 -8.87 3.74
N LEU A 23 9.68 -8.07 3.22
CA LEU A 23 9.78 -6.62 3.25
C LEU A 23 9.80 -6.08 4.68
N ARG A 24 8.96 -6.62 5.56
CA ARG A 24 8.96 -6.27 6.98
C ARG A 24 10.30 -6.58 7.63
N PHE A 25 10.85 -7.77 7.41
CA PHE A 25 12.16 -8.14 7.94
C PHE A 25 13.26 -7.21 7.42
N GLY A 26 13.26 -6.89 6.12
CA GLY A 26 14.21 -5.94 5.52
C GLY A 26 14.09 -4.54 6.12
N ALA A 27 12.87 -4.04 6.29
CA ALA A 27 12.61 -2.76 6.93
C ALA A 27 13.03 -2.76 8.40
N ASP A 28 12.71 -3.81 9.16
CA ASP A 28 13.10 -3.95 10.57
C ASP A 28 14.63 -3.94 10.71
N LEU A 29 15.36 -4.60 9.80
CA LEU A 29 16.82 -4.62 9.79
C LEU A 29 17.41 -3.24 9.43
N PHE A 30 16.87 -2.56 8.42
CA PHE A 30 17.37 -1.27 7.94
C PHE A 30 17.09 -0.12 8.93
N PHE A 31 15.94 -0.16 9.61
CA PHE A 31 15.49 0.90 10.52
C PHE A 31 15.75 0.63 12.00
N ALA A 32 16.40 -0.49 12.37
CA ALA A 32 16.65 -0.92 13.76
C ALA A 32 17.31 0.12 14.69
N LYS A 33 17.96 1.18 14.16
CA LYS A 33 18.62 2.23 14.96
C LYS A 33 18.00 3.63 14.85
N ARG A 34 16.96 3.86 14.03
CA ARG A 34 16.37 5.20 13.78
C ARG A 34 14.82 5.17 13.78
N TYR A 35 14.24 4.85 14.92
CA TYR A 35 12.80 4.62 15.08
C TYR A 35 11.88 5.82 14.73
N GLY A 36 12.30 7.06 14.95
CA GLY A 36 11.46 8.25 14.67
C GLY A 36 11.17 8.51 13.18
N HIS A 37 12.10 8.14 12.29
CA HIS A 37 11.93 8.31 10.84
C HIS A 37 11.22 7.13 10.16
N ARG A 38 10.98 6.04 10.89
CA ARG A 38 10.47 4.80 10.30
C ARG A 38 9.02 4.96 9.82
N ALA A 39 8.16 5.59 10.61
CA ALA A 39 6.77 5.85 10.21
C ALA A 39 6.76 6.71 8.93
N VAL A 40 7.42 7.86 8.95
CA VAL A 40 7.52 8.77 7.79
C VAL A 40 8.01 8.05 6.52
N VAL A 41 9.04 7.21 6.62
CA VAL A 41 9.55 6.47 5.44
C VAL A 41 8.62 5.34 5.00
N LEU A 42 7.83 4.76 5.89
CA LEU A 42 6.82 3.77 5.51
C LEU A 42 5.60 4.44 4.88
N GLU A 43 5.16 5.58 5.40
CA GLU A 43 4.04 6.37 4.83
C GLU A 43 4.35 6.86 3.41
N THR A 44 5.61 7.23 3.09
CA THR A 44 5.97 7.62 1.70
C THR A 44 5.80 6.48 0.70
N VAL A 45 5.98 5.23 1.15
CA VAL A 45 5.86 4.03 0.29
C VAL A 45 4.42 3.51 0.29
N ALA A 46 3.67 3.70 1.38
CA ALA A 46 2.30 3.21 1.55
C ALA A 46 1.33 3.79 0.50
N ALA A 47 1.51 5.04 0.08
CA ALA A 47 0.67 5.68 -0.95
C ALA A 47 0.91 5.14 -2.39
N VAL A 48 2.06 4.51 -2.65
CA VAL A 48 2.49 4.16 -4.02
C VAL A 48 1.63 3.07 -4.67
N PRO A 49 1.29 1.95 -4.00
CA PRO A 49 0.43 0.92 -4.58
C PRO A 49 -0.93 1.45 -5.05
N GLY A 50 -1.58 2.30 -4.25
CA GLY A 50 -2.86 2.93 -4.61
C GLY A 50 -2.76 3.75 -5.90
N MET A 51 -1.77 4.64 -6.01
CA MET A 51 -1.57 5.46 -7.22
C MET A 51 -1.26 4.62 -8.47
N VAL A 52 -0.40 3.61 -8.33
CA VAL A 52 -0.02 2.75 -9.46
C VAL A 52 -1.21 1.89 -9.90
N GLY A 53 -1.95 1.32 -8.95
CA GLY A 53 -3.17 0.58 -9.22
C GLY A 53 -4.22 1.45 -9.92
N ALA A 54 -4.48 2.65 -9.41
CA ALA A 54 -5.41 3.61 -10.01
C ALA A 54 -5.00 3.96 -11.45
N THR A 55 -3.71 4.24 -11.68
CA THR A 55 -3.20 4.60 -13.01
C THR A 55 -3.30 3.45 -14.00
N ILE A 56 -2.94 2.22 -13.60
CA ILE A 56 -3.04 1.05 -14.48
C ILE A 56 -4.51 0.75 -14.81
N THR A 57 -5.40 0.82 -13.84
CA THR A 57 -6.85 0.63 -14.05
C THR A 57 -7.39 1.72 -14.97
N HIS A 58 -7.04 2.99 -14.72
CA HIS A 58 -7.44 4.12 -15.55
C HIS A 58 -7.04 3.96 -17.01
N LEU A 59 -5.77 3.64 -17.28
CA LEU A 59 -5.28 3.43 -18.64
C LEU A 59 -5.91 2.21 -19.31
N ASN A 60 -6.22 1.15 -18.56
CA ASN A 60 -6.92 -0.01 -19.10
C ASN A 60 -8.39 0.30 -19.46
N CYS A 61 -9.11 1.04 -18.61
CA CYS A 61 -10.47 1.50 -18.86
C CYS A 61 -10.52 2.39 -20.11
N LEU A 62 -9.60 3.36 -20.23
CA LEU A 62 -9.46 4.21 -21.42
C LEU A 62 -9.18 3.38 -22.68
N ARG A 63 -8.23 2.43 -22.61
CA ARG A 63 -7.86 1.58 -23.76
C ARG A 63 -9.02 0.70 -24.23
N ARG A 64 -9.87 0.25 -23.32
CA ARG A 64 -10.97 -0.70 -23.61
C ARG A 64 -12.34 -0.02 -23.73
N MET A 65 -12.43 1.28 -23.44
CA MET A 65 -13.68 2.04 -23.37
C MET A 65 -14.71 1.37 -22.45
N VAL A 66 -14.27 1.00 -21.25
CA VAL A 66 -15.11 0.39 -20.20
C VAL A 66 -15.07 1.25 -18.96
N ASP A 67 -16.15 1.22 -18.18
CA ASP A 67 -16.21 1.86 -16.88
C ASP A 67 -15.26 1.18 -15.87
N ASP A 68 -14.85 1.93 -14.84
CA ASP A 68 -13.95 1.45 -13.79
C ASP A 68 -14.68 0.96 -12.52
N ASP A 69 -16.01 1.00 -12.51
CA ASP A 69 -16.88 0.62 -11.38
C ASP A 69 -16.50 1.32 -10.04
N GLY A 70 -15.85 2.48 -10.10
CA GLY A 70 -15.41 3.25 -8.94
C GLY A 70 -14.05 2.87 -8.37
N TRP A 71 -13.37 1.85 -8.92
CA TRP A 71 -12.07 1.39 -8.42
C TRP A 71 -10.97 2.44 -8.51
N ILE A 72 -10.98 3.29 -9.54
CA ILE A 72 -9.96 4.34 -9.67
C ILE A 72 -10.07 5.31 -8.50
N ARG A 73 -11.29 5.72 -8.14
CA ARG A 73 -11.50 6.64 -7.02
C ARG A 73 -11.10 6.01 -5.69
N THR A 74 -11.52 4.78 -5.42
CA THR A 74 -11.15 4.10 -4.17
C THR A 74 -9.63 4.00 -3.99
N LEU A 75 -8.89 3.66 -5.04
CA LEU A 75 -7.43 3.55 -4.99
C LEU A 75 -6.73 4.91 -4.85
N MET A 76 -7.30 5.96 -5.45
CA MET A 76 -6.82 7.34 -5.29
C MET A 76 -7.07 7.87 -3.86
N ASP A 77 -8.26 7.59 -3.31
CA ASP A 77 -8.62 7.98 -1.94
C ASP A 77 -7.72 7.28 -0.91
N GLU A 78 -7.36 6.01 -1.13
CA GLU A 78 -6.40 5.28 -0.30
C GLU A 78 -5.00 5.92 -0.38
N ALA A 79 -4.51 6.22 -1.58
CA ALA A 79 -3.21 6.87 -1.74
C ALA A 79 -3.17 8.27 -1.08
N GLU A 80 -4.26 9.04 -1.19
CA GLU A 80 -4.36 10.34 -0.52
C GLU A 80 -4.44 10.20 1.00
N ASN A 81 -5.13 9.18 1.51
CA ASN A 81 -5.17 8.87 2.94
C ASN A 81 -3.76 8.66 3.51
N GLU A 82 -2.94 7.84 2.85
CA GLU A 82 -1.55 7.59 3.28
C GLU A 82 -0.66 8.85 3.14
N ARG A 83 -0.90 9.69 2.12
CA ARG A 83 -0.23 10.99 2.02
C ARG A 83 -0.62 11.92 3.17
N MET A 84 -1.88 11.90 3.60
CA MET A 84 -2.35 12.65 4.76
C MET A 84 -1.69 12.17 6.04
N HIS A 85 -1.57 10.84 6.23
CA HIS A 85 -0.81 10.26 7.34
C HIS A 85 0.61 10.82 7.38
N LEU A 86 1.32 10.83 6.25
CA LEU A 86 2.65 11.43 6.16
C LEU A 86 2.68 12.90 6.59
N MET A 87 1.75 13.73 6.11
CA MET A 87 1.73 15.16 6.43
C MET A 87 1.54 15.42 7.93
N THR A 88 0.80 14.57 8.64
CA THR A 88 0.64 14.71 10.10
C THR A 88 1.89 14.38 10.91
N PHE A 89 2.84 13.63 10.34
CA PHE A 89 4.13 13.34 10.98
C PHE A 89 5.23 14.34 10.64
N VAL A 90 5.02 15.20 9.63
CA VAL A 90 6.00 16.19 9.15
C VAL A 90 5.73 17.59 9.70
N GLU A 91 4.49 17.89 10.13
CA GLU A 91 4.17 19.06 10.98
C GLU A 91 4.83 18.97 12.37
#